data_AF-I9DPQ6-F1
#
_entry.id   AF-I9DPQ6-F1
#
_cell.length_a   1.000
_cell.length_b   1.000
_cell.length_c   1.000
_cell.angle_alpha   90.00
_cell.angle_beta   90.00
_cell.angle_gamma   90.00
#
_symmetry.space_group_name_H-M   'P 1'
#
loop_
_entity.id
_entity.type
_entity.pdbx_description
1 polymer ?
#
loop_
_entity_poly.entity_id
_entity_poly.type
_entity_poly.pdbx_seq_one_letter_code
_entity_poly.pdbx_strand_id
1 'polypeptide(L)'
;MTAIHKAADSSNWKSFVTLMGGVFCTRKEQTIRPHYDIEIDTETGQISTDYYDGFITIKLKGICYLGQAIITRLHQWRLEFDRSAFRSNLEFCK
;
A
#
# COMPACT_ATOMS: atom_id res chain seq x y z
N MET A 1 13.21 -16.08 -1.03
CA MET A 1 12.52 -15.51 0.13
C MET A 1 12.82 -16.26 1.43
N THR A 2 13.00 -17.59 1.37
CA THR A 2 13.26 -18.47 2.51
C THR A 2 14.47 -18.11 3.39
N ALA A 3 15.60 -17.68 2.81
CA ALA A 3 16.79 -17.32 3.58
C ALA A 3 16.60 -16.05 4.43
N ILE A 4 15.92 -15.03 3.89
CA ILE A 4 15.64 -13.78 4.61
C ILE A 4 14.67 -14.04 5.75
N HIS A 5 13.59 -14.79 5.49
CA HIS A 5 12.64 -15.20 6.51
C HIS A 5 13.32 -15.99 7.62
N LYS A 6 14.09 -17.03 7.28
CA LYS A 6 14.83 -17.83 8.27
C LYS A 6 15.81 -16.99 9.09
N ALA A 7 16.51 -16.03 8.48
CA ALA A 7 17.40 -15.12 9.21
C ALA A 7 16.63 -14.23 10.18
N ALA A 8 15.44 -13.74 9.79
CA ALA A 8 14.55 -12.98 10.66
C ALA A 8 14.01 -13.84 11.80
N ASP A 9 13.48 -15.03 11.50
CA ASP A 9 12.89 -15.96 12.48
C ASP A 9 13.92 -16.44 13.51
N SER A 10 15.17 -16.60 13.10
CA SER A 10 16.29 -16.96 13.99
C SER A 10 16.97 -15.76 14.67
N SER A 11 16.43 -14.55 14.50
CA SER A 11 17.01 -13.30 15.02
C SER A 11 18.48 -13.06 14.61
N ASN A 12 18.91 -13.60 13.46
CA ASN A 12 20.26 -13.40 12.93
C ASN A 12 20.35 -12.07 12.17
N TRP A 13 20.50 -10.99 12.94
CA TRP A 13 20.55 -9.62 12.44
C TRP A 13 21.55 -9.40 11.31
N LYS A 14 22.80 -9.89 11.48
CA LYS A 14 23.87 -9.72 10.49
C LYS A 14 23.48 -10.31 9.14
N SER A 15 22.98 -11.55 9.14
CA SER A 15 22.56 -12.22 7.91
C SER A 15 21.35 -11.53 7.30
N PHE A 16 20.36 -11.16 8.11
CA PHE A 16 19.16 -10.47 7.64
C PHE A 16 19.49 -9.16 6.92
N VAL A 17 20.29 -8.29 7.57
CA VAL A 17 20.68 -7.01 6.99
C VAL A 17 21.49 -7.20 5.72
N THR A 18 22.43 -8.15 5.70
CA THR A 18 23.23 -8.45 4.50
C THR A 18 22.34 -8.87 3.33
N LEU A 19 21.39 -9.79 3.58
CA LEU A 19 20.47 -10.27 2.54
C LEU A 19 19.47 -9.19 2.06
N MET A 20 19.17 -8.20 2.90
CA MET A 20 18.30 -7.07 2.55
C MET A 20 19.01 -5.98 1.75
N GLY A 21 20.32 -6.07 1.53
CA GLY A 21 21.13 -5.12 0.76
C GLY A 21 22.27 -4.46 1.56
N GLY A 22 22.42 -4.79 2.84
CA GLY A 22 23.43 -4.23 3.73
C GLY A 22 22.95 -3.03 4.55
N VAL A 23 23.79 -2.56 5.47
CA VAL A 23 23.46 -1.50 6.44
C VAL A 23 23.16 -0.16 5.76
N PHE A 24 23.84 0.13 4.64
CA PHE A 24 23.72 1.40 3.91
C PHE A 24 22.76 1.33 2.71
N CYS A 25 22.00 0.24 2.57
CA CYS A 25 21.06 0.07 1.47
C CYS A 25 19.93 1.10 1.54
N THR A 26 19.64 1.77 0.42
CA THR A 26 18.48 2.65 0.35
C THR A 26 17.19 1.83 0.30
N ARG A 27 16.08 2.38 0.80
CA ARG A 27 14.78 1.68 0.80
C ARG A 27 14.32 1.21 -0.59
N LYS A 28 14.76 1.92 -1.64
CA LYS A 28 14.45 1.58 -3.05
C LYS A 28 15.22 0.35 -3.54
N GLU A 29 16.40 0.11 -2.98
CA GLU A 29 17.31 -0.97 -3.37
C GLU A 29 17.15 -2.23 -2.50
N GLN A 30 16.40 -2.14 -1.40
CA GLN A 30 16.15 -3.28 -0.51
C GLN A 30 15.54 -4.46 -1.28
N THR A 31 16.06 -5.65 -0.98
CA THR A 31 15.65 -6.92 -1.61
C THR A 31 14.15 -7.18 -1.47
N ILE A 32 13.61 -6.88 -0.29
CA ILE A 32 12.18 -6.85 0.02
C ILE A 32 11.83 -5.40 0.36
N ARG A 33 10.85 -4.82 -0.31
CA ARG A 33 10.43 -3.43 -0.05
C ARG A 33 8.94 -3.23 -0.31
N PRO A 34 8.31 -2.18 0.22
CA PRO A 34 6.91 -1.89 -0.10
C PRO A 34 6.74 -1.61 -1.60
N HIS A 35 5.69 -2.17 -2.19
CA HIS A 35 5.26 -1.85 -3.55
C HIS A 35 4.13 -0.82 -3.50
N TYR A 36 4.45 0.38 -3.99
CA TYR A 36 3.50 1.45 -4.20
C TYR A 36 3.10 1.50 -5.66
N ASP A 37 1.83 1.79 -5.90
CA ASP A 37 1.30 1.98 -7.23
C ASP A 37 0.27 3.11 -7.26
N ILE A 38 0.01 3.61 -8.46
CA ILE A 38 -1.03 4.61 -8.72
C ILE A 38 -2.37 3.88 -8.81
N GLU A 39 -3.41 4.50 -8.28
CA GLU A 39 -4.77 4.00 -8.45
C GLU A 39 -5.43 4.71 -9.62
N ILE A 40 -5.84 3.91 -10.60
CA ILE A 40 -6.57 4.35 -11.79
C ILE A 40 -7.96 3.74 -11.70
N ASP A 41 -8.98 4.59 -11.79
CA ASP A 41 -10.36 4.15 -11.92
C ASP A 41 -10.53 3.50 -13.30
N THR A 42 -10.93 2.23 -13.32
CA THR A 42 -11.10 1.45 -14.55
C THR A 42 -12.28 1.93 -15.40
N GLU A 43 -13.26 2.62 -14.81
CA GLU A 43 -14.44 3.08 -15.54
C GLU A 43 -14.21 4.46 -16.16
N THR A 44 -13.62 5.39 -15.39
CA THR A 44 -13.41 6.78 -15.83
C THR A 44 -12.01 7.05 -16.39
N GLY A 45 -11.05 6.16 -16.13
CA GLY A 45 -9.64 6.34 -16.45
C GLY A 45 -8.95 7.40 -15.59
N GLN A 46 -9.62 7.93 -14.55
CA GLN A 46 -9.08 8.99 -13.72
C GLN A 46 -8.03 8.47 -12.73
N ILE A 47 -7.00 9.26 -12.51
CA ILE A 47 -5.92 8.99 -11.56
C ILE A 47 -6.25 9.67 -10.23
N SER A 48 -6.11 8.94 -9.12
CA SER A 48 -6.27 9.52 -7.79
C SER A 48 -5.21 10.61 -7.55
N THR A 49 -5.66 11.85 -7.39
CA THR A 49 -4.83 12.98 -6.96
C THR A 49 -5.02 13.26 -5.47
N ASP A 50 -4.07 13.99 -4.88
CA ASP A 50 -4.25 14.53 -3.55
C ASP A 50 -5.29 15.66 -3.54
N TYR A 51 -5.75 16.01 -2.34
CA TYR A 51 -6.79 17.03 -2.14
C TYR A 51 -6.26 18.46 -2.30
N TYR A 52 -4.95 18.66 -2.12
CA TYR A 52 -4.36 19.98 -1.99
C TYR A 52 -3.85 20.52 -3.33
N ASP A 53 -2.82 19.88 -3.88
CA ASP A 53 -2.03 20.43 -4.99
C ASP A 53 -2.30 19.70 -6.33
N GLY A 54 -3.16 18.67 -6.32
CA GLY A 54 -3.47 17.84 -7.48
C GLY A 54 -2.35 16.86 -7.84
N PHE A 55 -1.39 16.61 -6.96
CA PHE A 55 -0.33 15.64 -7.22
C PHE A 55 -0.86 14.21 -7.23
N ILE A 56 -0.26 13.37 -8.06
CA ILE A 56 -0.62 11.95 -8.16
C ILE A 56 -0.35 11.27 -6.81
N THR A 57 -1.39 10.66 -6.25
CA THR A 57 -1.27 9.91 -4.99
C THR A 57 -0.81 8.48 -5.28
N ILE A 58 0.33 8.10 -4.70
CA ILE A 58 0.80 6.72 -4.68
C ILE A 58 0.26 5.99 -3.45
N LYS A 59 -0.28 4.78 -3.65
CA LYS A 59 -0.86 3.96 -2.58
C LYS A 59 -0.08 2.67 -2.40
N LEU A 60 0.04 2.22 -1.16
CA LEU A 60 0.64 0.92 -0.85
C LEU A 60 -0.29 -0.19 -1.37
N LYS A 61 0.18 -1.00 -2.32
CA LYS A 61 -0.57 -2.15 -2.87
C LYS A 61 -0.03 -3.50 -2.40
N GLY A 62 1.25 -3.56 -2.05
CA GLY A 62 1.84 -4.76 -1.48
C GLY A 62 3.33 -4.68 -1.24
N ILE A 63 4.04 -5.72 -1.65
CA ILE A 63 5.48 -5.87 -1.44
C ILE A 63 6.13 -6.16 -2.79
N CYS A 64 7.34 -5.63 -3.00
CA CYS A 64 8.20 -5.97 -4.11
C CYS A 64 9.33 -6.88 -3.61
N TYR A 65 9.54 -8.00 -4.29
CA TYR A 65 10.62 -8.94 -4.04
C TYR A 65 11.36 -9.20 -5.36
N LEU A 66 12.66 -8.91 -5.41
CA LEU A 66 13.50 -9.10 -6.61
C LEU A 66 12.90 -8.46 -7.89
N GLY A 67 12.26 -7.30 -7.74
CA GLY A 67 11.62 -6.60 -8.86
C GLY A 67 10.21 -7.10 -9.21
N GLN A 68 9.74 -8.19 -8.62
CA GLN A 68 8.37 -8.69 -8.80
C GLN A 68 7.45 -8.10 -7.74
N ALA A 69 6.29 -7.59 -8.17
CA ALA A 69 5.26 -7.11 -7.28
C ALA A 69 4.38 -8.27 -6.80
N ILE A 70 4.16 -8.34 -5.49
CA ILE A 70 3.25 -9.26 -4.82
C ILE A 70 2.17 -8.38 -4.18
N ILE A 71 0.95 -8.45 -4.73
CA ILE A 71 -0.18 -7.67 -4.23
C ILE A 71 -0.73 -8.33 -2.96
N THR A 72 -0.66 -7.61 -1.85
CA THR A 72 -1.13 -8.11 -0.54
C THR A 72 -2.36 -7.35 -0.05
N ARG A 73 -2.67 -6.19 -0.63
CA ARG A 73 -3.85 -5.38 -0.31
C ARG A 73 -4.91 -5.52 -1.40
N LEU A 74 -5.69 -6.58 -1.31
CA LEU A 74 -6.75 -6.91 -2.27
C LEU A 74 -8.05 -6.15 -2.02
N HIS A 75 -8.33 -5.80 -0.77
CA HIS A 75 -9.55 -5.12 -0.37
C HIS A 75 -9.30 -3.62 -0.16
N GLN A 76 -10.26 -2.82 -0.61
CA GLN A 76 -10.28 -1.38 -0.44
C GLN A 76 -11.63 -0.95 0.11
N TRP A 77 -11.62 0.04 1.00
CA TRP A 77 -12.84 0.71 1.42
C TRP A 77 -13.38 1.52 0.26
N ARG A 78 -14.67 1.37 -0.02
CA ARG A 78 -15.41 2.17 -0.98
C ARG A 78 -16.50 2.92 -0.24
N LEU A 79 -16.62 4.21 -0.53
CA LEU A 79 -17.79 4.96 -0.12
C LEU A 79 -18.87 4.68 -1.16
N GLU A 80 -19.90 3.96 -0.75
CA GLU A 80 -21.08 3.75 -1.57
C GLU A 80 -22.16 4.71 -1.07
N PHE A 81 -22.65 5.57 -1.96
CA PHE A 81 -23.81 6.39 -1.67
C PHE A 81 -25.05 5.52 -1.81
N ASP A 82 -25.66 5.18 -0.68
CA ASP A 82 -26.97 4.54 -0.67
C ASP A 82 -28.02 5.52 -1.21
N ARG A 83 -28.53 5.25 -2.41
CA ARG A 83 -29.59 6.05 -3.04
C ARG A 83 -30.95 5.87 -2.35
N SER A 84 -31.09 4.88 -1.46
CA SER A 84 -32.31 4.63 -0.69
C SER A 84 -32.43 5.50 0.57
N ALA A 85 -31.32 6.09 1.03
CA ALA A 85 -31.28 6.97 2.21
C ALA A 85 -31.81 8.40 1.95
N PHE A 86 -32.79 8.56 1.05
CA PHE A 86 -33.61 9.76 1.02
C PHE A 86 -34.76 9.58 2.02
N ARG A 87 -34.68 10.32 3.13
CA ARG A 87 -35.58 10.42 4.31
C ARG A 87 -35.00 9.67 5.52
N SER A 88 -34.92 10.26 6.71
CA SER A 88 -35.85 11.19 7.36
C SER A 88 -35.15 12.15 8.32
N ASN A 89 -35.57 13.42 8.29
CA ASN A 89 -35.58 14.42 9.37
C ASN A 89 -34.51 14.27 10.47
N LEU A 90 -33.42 15.04 10.34
CA LEU A 90 -32.58 15.43 11.46
C LEU A 90 -33.36 16.42 12.33
N GLU A 91 -34.27 15.93 13.17
CA GLU A 91 -34.75 16.71 14.31
C GLU A 91 -33.66 16.66 15.40
N PHE A 92 -32.90 17.76 15.49
CA PHE A 92 -32.07 18.04 16.66
C PHE A 92 -33.01 18.33 17.84
N CYS A 93 -33.13 17.39 18.79
CA CYS A 93 -33.74 17.69 20.08
C CYS A 93 -32.93 18.78 20.79
N LYS A 94 -33.62 19.84 21.21
CA LYS A 94 -33.13 20.86 22.14
C LYS A 94 -33.03 20.33 23.56
#